data_AF-E8ZJA0-F1
#
_entry.id   AF-E8ZJA0-F1
#
_cell.length_a   1.000
_cell.length_b   1.000
_cell.length_c   1.000
_cell.angle_alpha   90.00
_cell.angle_beta   90.00
_cell.angle_gamma   90.00
#
_symmetry.space_group_name_H-M   'P 1'
#
loop_
_entity.id
_entity.type
_entity.pdbx_description
1 polymer ?
#
loop_
_entity_poly.entity_id
_entity_poly.type
_entity_poly.pdbx_seq_one_letter_code
_entity_poly.pdbx_strand_id
1 'polypeptide(L)'
;MSIWRIALGIGGVGVTAVGAWLGISKKKEHDNHHRLKMTKFRGTVKKVNGYLTDQKWSTIKMYDPEHGIWGKKFDSYVSRNWKGSELQFVPEEIKNDPEAFKDFCFEKLEANANDLNGDNLSGTIPPEKGFWDYCLVTDLEFKQLNEKR
;
A
#
# COMPACT_ATOMS: atom_id res chain seq x y z
N MET A 1 -11.69 -7.88 75.16
CA MET A 1 -12.74 -8.84 74.77
C MET A 1 -13.21 -8.50 73.35
N SER A 2 -13.28 -9.53 72.48
CA SER A 2 -14.01 -9.64 71.18
C SER A 2 -13.59 -8.71 70.01
N ILE A 3 -12.88 -9.21 68.98
CA ILE A 3 -13.34 -9.76 67.66
C ILE A 3 -13.80 -8.62 66.72
N TRP A 4 -13.14 -8.40 65.57
CA TRP A 4 -13.61 -8.89 64.26
C TRP A 4 -12.49 -9.07 63.21
N ARG A 5 -12.79 -9.98 62.29
CA ARG A 5 -11.94 -10.76 61.38
C ARG A 5 -11.72 -10.11 59.99
N ILE A 6 -10.55 -10.38 59.42
CA ILE A 6 -10.23 -10.85 58.04
C ILE A 6 -10.70 -10.00 56.84
N ALA A 7 -9.72 -9.61 56.00
CA ALA A 7 -9.77 -9.82 54.54
C ALA A 7 -8.34 -9.79 53.94
N LEU A 8 -7.63 -10.92 54.00
CA LEU A 8 -6.48 -11.19 53.14
C LEU A 8 -7.02 -11.56 51.75
N GLY A 9 -7.09 -10.56 50.87
CA GLY A 9 -7.26 -10.79 49.44
C GLY A 9 -5.90 -11.11 48.82
N ILE A 10 -5.61 -12.40 48.63
CA ILE A 10 -4.53 -12.88 47.79
C ILE A 10 -4.87 -12.50 46.34
N GLY A 11 -4.10 -11.60 45.76
CA GLY A 11 -4.16 -11.25 44.34
C GLY A 11 -2.75 -10.94 43.87
N GLY A 12 -1.97 -12.00 43.60
CA GLY A 12 -0.60 -11.85 43.12
C GLY A 12 -0.57 -11.30 41.69
N VAL A 13 0.38 -10.42 41.37
CA VAL A 13 1.00 -10.31 40.05
C VAL A 13 2.40 -9.74 40.25
N GLY A 14 3.39 -10.41 39.67
CA GLY A 14 4.80 -10.06 39.76
C GLY A 14 5.13 -8.67 39.20
N VAL A 15 6.01 -7.97 39.91
CA VAL A 15 6.70 -6.78 39.40
C VAL A 15 7.86 -7.23 38.51
N THR A 16 7.54 -7.58 37.27
CA THR A 16 8.54 -7.69 36.19
C THR A 16 7.93 -7.15 34.90
N ALA A 17 8.00 -5.83 34.68
CA ALA A 17 7.73 -5.26 33.36
C ALA A 17 8.17 -3.78 33.18
N VAL A 18 9.27 -3.30 33.77
CA VAL A 18 9.79 -1.97 33.37
C VAL A 18 10.37 -2.02 31.93
N GLY A 19 10.64 -3.20 31.37
CA GLY A 19 11.04 -3.38 29.98
C GLY A 19 9.90 -3.53 28.95
N ALA A 20 8.67 -3.87 29.38
CA ALA A 20 7.59 -4.18 28.43
C ALA A 20 6.90 -2.92 27.89
N TRP A 21 6.90 -1.80 28.63
CA TRP A 21 6.12 -0.63 28.27
C TRP A 21 6.70 0.17 27.09
N LEU A 22 8.03 0.22 26.95
CA LEU A 22 8.72 0.89 25.84
C LEU A 22 8.67 0.11 24.51
N GLY A 23 8.53 -1.21 24.56
CA GLY A 23 8.32 -2.04 23.37
C GLY A 23 6.88 -1.97 22.85
N ILE A 24 5.91 -1.90 23.76
CA ILE A 24 4.48 -1.83 23.43
C ILE A 24 4.10 -0.46 22.84
N SER A 25 4.69 0.64 23.30
CA SER A 25 4.43 1.98 22.75
C SER A 25 4.93 2.11 21.31
N LYS A 26 6.19 1.74 21.05
CA LYS A 26 6.77 1.74 19.69
C LYS A 26 6.02 0.81 18.74
N LYS A 27 5.62 -0.38 19.20
CA LYS A 27 4.85 -1.33 18.40
C LYS A 27 3.44 -0.79 18.08
N LYS A 28 2.74 -0.22 19.05
CA LYS A 28 1.42 0.40 18.82
C LYS A 28 1.50 1.60 17.87
N GLU A 29 2.54 2.41 17.97
CA GLU A 29 2.74 3.57 17.09
C GLU A 29 3.05 3.12 15.66
N HIS A 30 3.93 2.14 15.49
CA HIS A 30 4.24 1.54 14.20
C HIS A 30 3.01 0.85 13.57
N ASP A 31 2.29 0.04 14.35
CA ASP A 31 1.07 -0.64 13.90
C ASP A 31 -0.03 0.37 13.54
N ASN A 32 -0.17 1.46 14.30
CA ASN A 32 -1.11 2.54 13.98
C ASN A 32 -0.71 3.28 12.72
N HIS A 33 0.57 3.61 12.55
CA HIS A 33 1.06 4.29 11.35
C HIS A 33 0.84 3.43 10.11
N HIS A 34 1.19 2.14 10.18
CA HIS A 34 0.93 1.18 9.13
C HIS A 34 -0.57 1.08 8.80
N ARG A 35 -1.43 0.96 9.82
CA ARG A 35 -2.89 0.88 9.62
C ARG A 35 -3.46 2.13 8.98
N LEU A 36 -3.01 3.32 9.39
CA LEU A 36 -3.42 4.60 8.81
C LEU A 36 -2.99 4.70 7.35
N LYS A 37 -1.74 4.32 7.04
CA LYS A 37 -1.20 4.26 5.67
C LYS A 37 -2.04 3.33 4.79
N MET A 38 -2.30 2.10 5.23
CA MET A 38 -3.12 1.14 4.47
C MET A 38 -4.57 1.63 4.28
N THR A 39 -5.13 2.32 5.28
CA THR A 39 -6.47 2.92 5.18
C THR A 39 -6.51 4.01 4.10
N LYS A 40 -5.49 4.88 4.09
CA LYS A 40 -5.33 5.93 3.06
C LYS A 40 -5.20 5.31 1.68
N PHE A 41 -4.31 4.33 1.52
CA PHE A 41 -4.10 3.61 0.26
C PHE A 41 -5.38 2.96 -0.27
N ARG A 42 -6.16 2.30 0.59
CA ARG A 42 -7.48 1.76 0.23
C ARG A 42 -8.46 2.83 -0.23
N GLY A 43 -8.40 4.03 0.37
CA GLY A 43 -9.13 5.19 -0.10
C GLY A 43 -8.74 5.57 -1.53
N THR A 44 -7.44 5.63 -1.82
CA THR A 44 -6.91 5.88 -3.17
C THR A 44 -7.38 4.82 -4.16
N VAL A 45 -7.32 3.52 -3.81
CA VAL A 45 -7.83 2.44 -4.67
C VAL A 45 -9.29 2.67 -5.05
N LYS A 46 -10.16 2.96 -4.06
CA LYS A 46 -11.58 3.19 -4.31
C LYS A 46 -11.81 4.40 -5.22
N LYS A 47 -11.08 5.49 -4.99
CA LYS A 47 -11.18 6.72 -5.78
C LYS A 47 -10.76 6.47 -7.24
N VAL A 48 -9.57 5.91 -7.43
CA VAL A 48 -9.00 5.59 -8.76
C VAL A 48 -9.88 4.61 -9.52
N ASN A 49 -10.28 3.49 -8.89
CA ASN A 49 -11.14 2.51 -9.56
C ASN A 49 -12.54 3.06 -9.87
N GLY A 50 -13.05 3.98 -9.04
CA GLY A 50 -14.27 4.74 -9.35
C GLY A 50 -14.11 5.50 -10.66
N TYR A 51 -13.05 6.30 -10.80
CA TYR A 51 -12.77 7.04 -12.04
C TYR A 51 -12.56 6.14 -13.25
N LEU A 52 -11.80 5.05 -13.12
CA LEU A 52 -11.59 4.09 -14.20
C LEU A 52 -12.92 3.47 -14.66
N THR A 53 -13.83 3.19 -13.72
CA THR A 53 -15.16 2.65 -14.03
C THR A 53 -16.02 3.69 -14.76
N ASP A 54 -16.02 4.94 -14.29
CA ASP A 54 -16.77 6.04 -14.90
C ASP A 54 -16.29 6.33 -16.34
N GLN A 55 -14.98 6.18 -16.60
CA GLN A 55 -14.36 6.29 -17.92
C GLN A 55 -14.49 5.02 -18.79
N LYS A 56 -15.24 4.00 -18.33
CA LYS A 56 -15.44 2.71 -19.00
C LYS A 56 -14.14 1.90 -19.24
N TRP A 57 -13.10 2.14 -18.44
CA TRP A 57 -11.85 1.38 -18.46
C TRP A 57 -11.91 0.21 -17.46
N SER A 58 -12.97 -0.60 -17.56
CA SER A 58 -13.25 -1.67 -16.58
C SER A 58 -12.23 -2.81 -16.57
N THR A 59 -11.38 -2.90 -17.59
CA THR A 59 -10.33 -3.92 -17.72
C THR A 59 -9.03 -3.51 -17.02
N ILE A 60 -8.96 -2.30 -16.48
CA ILE A 60 -7.80 -1.73 -15.79
C ILE A 60 -8.21 -1.39 -14.36
N LYS A 61 -7.40 -1.78 -13.38
CA LYS A 61 -7.68 -1.44 -11.97
C LYS A 61 -6.42 -1.30 -11.13
N MET A 62 -6.56 -0.53 -10.07
CA MET A 62 -5.65 -0.51 -8.94
C MET A 62 -6.07 -1.59 -7.94
N TYR A 63 -5.12 -2.38 -7.45
CA TYR A 63 -5.37 -3.44 -6.48
C TYR A 63 -5.18 -2.96 -5.04
N ASP A 64 -5.79 -3.67 -4.07
CA ASP A 64 -5.61 -3.42 -2.64
C ASP A 64 -4.10 -3.38 -2.27
N PRO A 65 -3.65 -2.47 -1.38
CA PRO A 65 -2.24 -2.36 -1.00
C PRO A 65 -1.63 -3.63 -0.39
N GLU A 66 -2.45 -4.54 0.12
CA GLU A 66 -1.99 -5.82 0.67
C GLU A 66 -2.12 -6.97 -0.34
N HIS A 67 -2.55 -6.69 -1.57
CA HIS A 67 -2.67 -7.72 -2.60
C HIS A 67 -1.30 -8.19 -3.10
N GLY A 68 -1.09 -9.51 -3.19
CA GLY A 68 0.18 -10.10 -3.65
C GLY A 68 0.59 -9.81 -5.10
N ILE A 69 -0.22 -9.05 -5.84
CA ILE A 69 0.10 -8.64 -7.22
C ILE A 69 1.24 -7.62 -7.24
N TRP A 70 1.37 -6.81 -6.19
CA TRP A 70 2.43 -5.80 -6.09
C TRP A 70 3.82 -6.44 -6.12
N GLY A 71 4.03 -7.54 -5.38
CA GLY A 71 5.28 -8.30 -5.43
C GLY A 71 5.54 -8.86 -6.82
N LYS A 72 4.55 -9.54 -7.42
CA LYS A 72 4.67 -10.11 -8.77
C LYS A 72 4.99 -9.07 -9.83
N LYS A 73 4.39 -7.89 -9.72
CA LYS A 73 4.60 -6.78 -10.64
C LYS A 73 6.00 -6.20 -10.49
N PHE A 74 6.45 -6.00 -9.25
CA PHE A 74 7.84 -5.62 -8.95
C PHE A 74 8.83 -6.64 -9.54
N ASP A 75 8.63 -7.93 -9.29
CA ASP A 75 9.46 -9.02 -9.81
C ASP A 75 9.48 -9.04 -11.35
N SER A 76 8.34 -8.76 -11.98
CA SER A 76 8.23 -8.61 -13.43
C SER A 76 9.12 -7.46 -13.95
N TYR A 77 9.14 -6.31 -13.28
CA TYR A 77 10.03 -5.19 -13.65
C TYR A 77 11.49 -5.51 -13.39
N VAL A 78 11.83 -6.15 -12.27
CA VAL A 78 13.18 -6.63 -11.98
C VAL A 78 13.66 -7.62 -13.05
N SER A 79 12.83 -8.59 -13.45
CA SER A 79 13.16 -9.58 -14.49
C SER A 79 13.46 -8.97 -15.85
N ARG A 80 12.88 -7.80 -16.14
CA ARG A 80 13.13 -7.03 -17.36
C ARG A 80 14.24 -6.01 -17.18
N ASN A 81 14.92 -6.02 -16.03
CA ASN A 81 15.94 -5.04 -15.65
C ASN A 81 15.42 -3.59 -15.77
N TRP A 82 14.16 -3.38 -15.37
CA TRP A 82 13.46 -2.09 -15.45
C TRP A 82 13.49 -1.45 -16.84
N LYS A 83 13.59 -2.25 -17.91
CA LYS A 83 13.58 -1.78 -19.29
C LYS A 83 12.16 -1.48 -19.77
N GLY A 84 11.90 -0.21 -20.05
CA GLY A 84 10.68 0.33 -20.65
C GLY A 84 10.79 1.86 -20.70
N SER A 85 10.29 2.48 -21.77
CA SER A 85 10.27 3.95 -21.92
C SER A 85 9.57 4.67 -20.77
N GLU A 86 8.61 3.99 -20.16
CA GLU A 86 7.78 4.41 -19.05
C GLU A 86 8.46 4.19 -17.68
N LEU A 87 9.41 3.24 -17.59
CA LEU A 87 10.09 2.85 -16.35
C LEU A 87 11.40 3.63 -16.12
N GLN A 88 11.92 4.32 -17.14
CA GLN A 88 13.17 5.07 -17.03
C GLN A 88 13.13 6.21 -16.01
N PHE A 89 11.94 6.66 -15.64
CA PHE A 89 11.71 7.76 -14.70
C PHE A 89 11.45 7.30 -13.27
N VAL A 90 11.42 5.97 -13.03
CA VAL A 90 11.33 5.42 -11.68
C VAL A 90 12.69 5.65 -10.99
N PRO A 91 12.73 6.31 -9.83
CA PRO A 91 13.98 6.53 -9.10
C PRO A 91 14.64 5.20 -8.70
N GLU A 92 15.97 5.17 -8.64
CA GLU A 92 16.73 3.94 -8.35
C GLU A 92 16.41 3.36 -6.97
N GLU A 93 16.11 4.21 -5.99
CA GLU A 93 15.67 3.84 -4.65
C GLU A 93 14.40 2.97 -4.68
N ILE A 94 13.51 3.25 -5.62
CA ILE A 94 12.25 2.53 -5.80
C ILE A 94 12.47 1.16 -6.47
N LYS A 95 13.51 1.04 -7.30
CA LYS A 95 13.79 -0.19 -8.06
C LYS A 95 14.33 -1.33 -7.21
N ASN A 96 14.86 -0.99 -6.02
CA ASN A 96 15.52 -1.93 -5.12
C ASN A 96 14.65 -2.36 -3.93
N ASP A 97 13.47 -1.75 -3.77
CA ASP A 97 12.58 -2.00 -2.63
C ASP A 97 11.12 -2.16 -3.09
N PRO A 98 10.51 -3.36 -2.91
CA PRO A 98 9.13 -3.61 -3.31
C PRO A 98 8.11 -2.81 -2.48
N GLU A 99 8.42 -2.46 -1.23
CA GLU A 99 7.55 -1.58 -0.42
C GLU A 99 7.64 -0.15 -0.94
N ALA A 100 8.84 0.34 -1.22
CA ALA A 100 9.03 1.67 -1.81
C ALA A 100 8.34 1.80 -3.17
N PHE A 101 8.41 0.76 -4.02
CA PHE A 101 7.65 0.69 -5.28
C PHE A 101 6.15 0.82 -5.08
N LYS A 102 5.60 0.07 -4.13
CA LYS A 102 4.17 0.15 -3.82
C LYS A 102 3.80 1.55 -3.34
N ASP A 103 4.53 2.09 -2.37
CA ASP A 103 4.28 3.42 -1.80
C ASP A 103 4.30 4.50 -2.88
N PHE A 104 5.35 4.50 -3.69
CA PHE A 104 5.50 5.40 -4.82
C PHE A 104 4.31 5.32 -5.78
N CYS A 105 3.81 4.12 -6.06
CA CYS A 105 2.64 3.94 -6.89
C CYS A 105 1.37 4.55 -6.27
N PHE A 106 1.14 4.35 -4.97
CA PHE A 106 0.00 4.94 -4.27
C PHE A 106 0.08 6.47 -4.21
N GLU A 107 1.26 7.02 -3.96
CA GLU A 107 1.49 8.47 -3.91
C GLU A 107 1.29 9.12 -5.27
N LYS A 108 1.83 8.53 -6.34
CA LYS A 108 1.66 9.03 -7.70
C LYS A 108 0.22 8.98 -8.15
N LEU A 109 -0.48 7.87 -7.89
CA LEU A 109 -1.90 7.78 -8.22
C LEU A 109 -2.77 8.71 -7.39
N GLU A 110 -2.45 8.94 -6.11
CA GLU A 110 -3.17 9.92 -5.30
C GLU A 110 -2.97 11.35 -5.82
N ALA A 111 -1.72 11.72 -6.14
CA ALA A 111 -1.40 13.05 -6.66
C ALA A 111 -2.05 13.34 -8.02
N ASN A 112 -2.19 12.32 -8.86
CA ASN A 112 -2.75 12.43 -10.21
C ASN A 112 -4.20 11.91 -10.30
N ALA A 113 -4.84 11.55 -9.18
CA ALA A 113 -6.18 10.94 -9.20
C ALA A 113 -7.21 11.82 -9.91
N ASN A 114 -7.09 13.14 -9.79
CA ASN A 114 -8.02 14.07 -10.43
C ASN A 114 -7.85 14.13 -11.95
N ASP A 115 -6.67 13.80 -12.48
CA ASP A 115 -6.43 13.72 -13.94
C ASP A 115 -7.21 12.55 -14.57
N LEU A 116 -7.63 11.56 -13.76
CA LEU A 116 -8.50 10.45 -14.18
C LEU A 116 -9.99 10.83 -14.26
N ASN A 117 -10.40 11.98 -13.72
CA ASN A 117 -11.80 12.36 -13.56
C ASN A 117 -12.42 13.07 -14.80
N GLY A 118 -11.68 13.17 -15.91
CA GLY A 118 -12.21 13.70 -17.17
C GLY A 118 -11.58 15.03 -17.61
N ASP A 119 -11.54 15.19 -18.93
CA ASP A 119 -10.98 16.27 -19.77
C ASP A 119 -9.54 16.14 -20.27
N ASN A 120 -8.64 15.40 -19.61
CA ASN A 120 -7.22 15.35 -20.03
C ASN A 120 -6.68 13.99 -20.50
N LEU A 121 -7.50 12.93 -20.53
CA LEU A 121 -7.06 11.60 -20.96
C LEU A 121 -7.05 11.42 -22.49
N SER A 122 -7.60 12.37 -23.26
CA SER A 122 -7.62 12.31 -24.74
C SER A 122 -6.43 13.02 -25.41
N GLY A 123 -5.53 13.62 -24.62
CA GLY A 123 -4.28 14.20 -25.10
C GLY A 123 -3.10 13.27 -24.82
N THR A 124 -2.01 13.43 -25.56
CA THR A 124 -0.72 12.82 -25.25
C THR A 124 -0.36 13.17 -23.81
N ILE A 125 -0.62 12.26 -22.87
CA ILE A 125 -0.28 12.46 -21.46
C ILE A 125 1.24 12.68 -21.45
N PRO A 126 1.73 13.83 -20.96
CA PRO A 126 3.16 14.06 -20.87
C PRO A 126 3.81 12.86 -20.17
N PRO A 127 5.00 12.41 -20.56
CA PRO A 127 5.68 11.30 -19.88
C PRO A 127 5.70 11.51 -18.37
N GLU A 128 5.84 12.78 -17.95
CA GLU A 128 5.81 13.27 -16.58
C GLU A 128 4.51 13.03 -15.80
N LYS A 129 3.40 12.86 -16.52
CA LYS A 129 2.05 12.59 -16.00
C LYS A 129 1.55 11.18 -16.28
N GLY A 130 2.11 10.48 -17.29
CA GLY A 130 1.77 9.09 -17.64
C GLY A 130 2.39 8.05 -16.70
N PHE A 131 3.11 8.50 -15.67
CA PHE A 131 3.79 7.63 -14.73
C PHE A 131 2.89 6.73 -13.90
N TRP A 132 1.59 6.98 -13.79
CA TRP A 132 0.73 6.11 -12.99
C TRP A 132 0.31 4.83 -13.73
N ASP A 133 0.55 4.70 -15.04
CA ASP A 133 0.14 3.54 -15.83
C ASP A 133 0.79 2.23 -15.35
N TYR A 134 2.06 2.27 -14.93
CA TYR A 134 2.74 1.10 -14.35
C TYR A 134 2.31 0.80 -12.92
N CYS A 135 1.37 1.56 -12.34
CA CYS A 135 0.77 1.27 -11.04
C CYS A 135 -0.61 0.64 -11.17
N LEU A 136 -1.18 0.67 -12.37
CA LEU A 136 -2.42 -0.02 -12.72
C LEU A 136 -2.10 -1.41 -13.27
N VAL A 137 -3.10 -2.29 -13.20
CA VAL A 137 -2.98 -3.66 -13.69
C VAL A 137 -4.16 -3.95 -14.59
N THR A 138 -3.86 -4.35 -15.82
CA THR A 138 -4.88 -4.82 -16.77
C THR A 138 -5.25 -6.28 -16.48
N ASP A 139 -6.45 -6.71 -16.90
CA ASP A 139 -6.84 -8.12 -16.76
C ASP A 139 -5.90 -9.08 -17.51
N LEU A 140 -5.31 -8.65 -18.63
CA LEU A 140 -4.30 -9.42 -19.35
C LEU A 140 -3.01 -9.54 -18.54
N GLU A 141 -2.52 -8.42 -18.02
CA GLU A 141 -1.33 -8.40 -17.18
C GLU A 141 -1.52 -9.24 -15.92
N PHE A 142 -2.71 -9.17 -15.30
CA PHE A 142 -3.04 -10.00 -14.14
C PHE A 142 -2.92 -11.49 -14.44
N LYS A 143 -3.40 -11.95 -15.60
CA LYS A 143 -3.22 -13.34 -16.03
C LYS A 143 -1.75 -13.68 -16.22
N GLN A 144 -1.01 -12.86 -16.95
CA GLN A 144 0.42 -13.07 -17.20
C GLN A 144 1.26 -13.14 -15.91
N LEU A 145 0.97 -12.28 -14.94
CA LEU A 145 1.65 -12.26 -13.63
C LEU A 145 1.27 -13.48 -12.76
N ASN A 146 0.12 -14.12 -13.01
CA ASN A 146 -0.30 -15.31 -12.28
C ASN A 146 0.09 -16.62 -12.97
N GLU A 147 0.28 -16.61 -14.29
CA GLU A 147 0.70 -17.77 -15.09
C GLU A 147 2.21 -18.00 -15.08
N LYS A 148 3.02 -16.95 -14.89
CA LYS A 148 4.46 -17.10 -14.59
C LYS A 148 4.63 -17.70 -13.20
N ARG A 149 4.73 -19.03 -13.13
CA ARG A 149 5.00 -19.80 -11.92
C ARG A 149 6.24 -20.65 -12.11
#